data_AF-A0A3M1CJP8-F1
#
_entry.id   AF-A0A3M1CJP8-F1
#
_cell.length_a   1.000
_cell.length_b   1.000
_cell.length_c   1.000
_cell.angle_alpha   90.00
_cell.angle_beta   90.00
_cell.angle_gamma   90.00
#
_symmetry.space_group_name_H-M   'P 1'
#
loop_
_entity.id
_entity.type
_entity.pdbx_description
1 polymer ?
#
loop_
_entity_poly.entity_id
_entity_poly.type
_entity_poly.pdbx_seq_one_letter_code
_entity_poly.pdbx_strand_id
1 'polypeptide(L)'
;MITTVDLAGRRWRWRLFEGYAVAEWLASEPWHEGDSPLIVQAAPLCADDLVEEFRGEVRRRAGGYSEVQVSTLEAELCRDGPRQALWRWMGLPPRSPRELAEELARISQERPRLILALLPPEITVATWRDDPQKILDIQSKLPDSGAAAFVLLHTGRQLATGAQRLDLGWPVPSIGEPTRLERWSFYVHERVAWHAGGSLQVVGELASIIPELVVGDDRGLERTLDRHAKDALETIDPDTRQGLALSLDPIRHAPTLLLPPAVAGGWAQAERPAPWLARGLLLRHHDHPQRRFLRSLCICRPLADRLLGRCQNLEQHIRDRLMQTCPREPPPQQAMDKVKRLAADSHAIEHRITPSGQAPAEDPWDVASLHDLMQVSSVDGATRNAMHDLRRVRNALAHGSPVGWEAIEIVESLEDRLRR
;
A
#
# COMPACT_ATOMS: atom_id res chain seq x y z
N MET A 1 0.91 -9.63 -7.74
CA MET A 1 -0.56 -9.82 -7.77
C MET A 1 -1.28 -8.47 -7.65
N ILE A 2 -2.42 -8.34 -8.33
CA ILE A 2 -3.29 -7.15 -8.34
C ILE A 2 -4.73 -7.56 -7.99
N THR A 3 -5.48 -6.71 -7.28
CA THR A 3 -6.95 -6.84 -7.08
C THR A 3 -7.63 -5.54 -7.53
N THR A 4 -8.96 -5.54 -7.61
CA THR A 4 -9.74 -4.33 -7.84
C THR A 4 -10.55 -3.94 -6.63
N VAL A 5 -10.68 -2.64 -6.39
CA VAL A 5 -11.48 -2.10 -5.28
C VAL A 5 -12.41 -1.05 -5.86
N ASP A 6 -13.68 -1.12 -5.49
CA ASP A 6 -14.69 -0.11 -5.78
C ASP A 6 -14.78 0.88 -4.60
N LEU A 7 -14.45 2.17 -4.82
CA LEU A 7 -14.60 3.25 -3.84
C LEU A 7 -15.20 4.49 -4.48
N ALA A 8 -16.11 5.17 -3.77
CA ALA A 8 -16.72 6.43 -4.20
C ALA A 8 -17.27 6.39 -5.66
N GLY A 9 -17.87 5.27 -6.06
CA GLY A 9 -18.42 5.05 -7.41
C GLY A 9 -17.37 4.73 -8.49
N ARG A 10 -16.13 4.40 -8.10
CA ARG A 10 -15.02 4.16 -9.04
C ARG A 10 -14.28 2.87 -8.70
N ARG A 11 -14.00 2.09 -9.74
CA ARG A 11 -13.14 0.90 -9.66
C ARG A 11 -11.69 1.29 -9.88
N TRP A 12 -10.80 0.80 -9.03
CA TRP A 12 -9.36 1.02 -9.19
C TRP A 12 -8.54 -0.23 -8.93
N ARG A 13 -7.34 -0.30 -9.53
CA ARG A 13 -6.40 -1.43 -9.37
C ARG A 13 -5.51 -1.23 -8.16
N TRP A 14 -5.34 -2.27 -7.37
CA TRP A 14 -4.55 -2.28 -6.14
C TRP A 14 -3.48 -3.35 -6.21
N ARG A 15 -2.24 -3.00 -5.88
CA ARG A 15 -1.13 -3.93 -5.72
C ARG A 15 -1.14 -4.46 -4.30
N LEU A 16 -1.07 -5.78 -4.17
CA LEU A 16 -1.01 -6.47 -2.88
C LEU A 16 0.44 -6.56 -2.39
N PHE A 17 0.65 -6.39 -1.09
CA PHE A 17 1.99 -6.18 -0.51
C PHE A 17 2.93 -7.37 -0.75
N GLU A 18 2.53 -8.57 -0.36
CA GLU A 18 3.33 -9.79 -0.57
C GLU A 18 2.97 -10.52 -1.87
N GLY A 19 2.32 -9.80 -2.79
CA GLY A 19 1.95 -10.33 -4.10
C GLY A 19 3.15 -10.64 -5.01
N TYR A 20 4.37 -10.21 -4.65
CA TYR A 20 5.61 -10.63 -5.32
C TYR A 20 6.10 -11.98 -4.77
N ALA A 21 6.13 -12.18 -3.45
CA ALA A 21 6.53 -13.45 -2.84
C ALA A 21 5.63 -14.60 -3.27
N VAL A 22 4.32 -14.35 -3.38
CA VAL A 22 3.37 -15.33 -3.93
C VAL A 22 3.64 -15.61 -5.41
N ALA A 23 3.98 -14.59 -6.19
CA ALA A 23 4.36 -14.77 -7.58
C ALA A 23 5.68 -15.55 -7.70
N GLU A 24 6.66 -15.32 -6.84
CA GLU A 24 7.91 -16.07 -6.79
C GLU A 24 7.67 -17.53 -6.39
N TRP A 25 6.80 -17.79 -5.40
CA TRP A 25 6.38 -19.14 -5.05
C TRP A 25 5.66 -19.85 -6.20
N LEU A 26 4.81 -19.17 -6.96
CA LEU A 26 4.24 -19.74 -8.18
C LEU A 26 5.31 -19.97 -9.28
N ALA A 27 6.54 -19.44 -9.12
CA ALA A 27 7.62 -19.50 -10.14
C ALA A 27 8.48 -20.72 -9.96
N SER A 28 8.56 -21.23 -8.73
CA SER A 28 9.19 -22.52 -8.45
C SER A 28 8.35 -23.70 -8.91
N GLU A 29 7.17 -23.47 -9.51
CA GLU A 29 6.26 -24.53 -9.97
C GLU A 29 6.01 -25.58 -8.86
N PRO A 30 5.46 -25.15 -7.71
CA PRO A 30 5.48 -25.90 -6.45
C PRO A 30 4.73 -27.24 -6.52
N TRP A 31 3.88 -27.41 -7.54
CA TRP A 31 3.20 -28.66 -7.83
C TRP A 31 4.14 -29.78 -8.29
N HIS A 32 5.33 -29.47 -8.82
CA HIS A 32 6.34 -30.46 -9.23
C HIS A 32 7.33 -30.81 -8.12
N GLU A 33 7.70 -29.83 -7.29
CA GLU A 33 8.76 -30.01 -6.27
C GLU A 33 8.23 -30.55 -4.94
N GLY A 34 6.90 -30.58 -4.75
CA GLY A 34 6.29 -31.06 -3.51
C GLY A 34 6.46 -30.08 -2.34
N ASP A 35 6.46 -28.78 -2.66
CA ASP A 35 6.63 -27.70 -1.69
C ASP A 35 5.54 -27.70 -0.61
N SER A 36 5.86 -27.12 0.54
CA SER A 36 4.89 -26.92 1.60
C SER A 36 3.70 -26.04 1.14
N PRO A 37 2.48 -26.29 1.68
CA PRO A 37 1.33 -25.47 1.38
C PRO A 37 1.61 -23.97 1.61
N LEU A 38 1.30 -23.15 0.61
CA LEU A 38 1.40 -21.70 0.74
C LEU A 38 0.24 -21.20 1.60
N ILE A 39 0.54 -20.51 2.69
CA ILE A 39 -0.47 -19.87 3.52
C ILE A 39 -0.60 -18.42 3.09
N VAL A 40 -1.82 -17.98 2.80
CA VAL A 40 -2.13 -16.62 2.39
C VAL A 40 -3.21 -16.06 3.29
N GLN A 41 -2.91 -14.92 3.91
CA GLN A 41 -3.91 -14.08 4.56
C GLN A 41 -4.58 -13.21 3.49
N ALA A 42 -5.91 -13.33 3.37
CA ALA A 42 -6.73 -12.55 2.44
C ALA A 42 -7.78 -11.75 3.19
N ALA A 43 -8.24 -10.65 2.61
CA ALA A 43 -9.45 -9.98 3.09
C ALA A 43 -10.68 -10.60 2.43
N PRO A 44 -11.82 -10.74 3.13
CA PRO A 44 -13.05 -11.29 2.54
C PRO A 44 -13.47 -10.60 1.23
N LEU A 45 -13.32 -9.26 1.17
CA LEU A 45 -13.57 -8.42 0.00
C LEU A 45 -12.86 -8.89 -1.28
N CYS A 46 -11.66 -9.47 -1.17
CA CYS A 46 -10.82 -9.78 -2.33
C CYS A 46 -10.58 -11.28 -2.52
N ALA A 47 -11.25 -12.16 -1.78
CA ALA A 47 -11.01 -13.60 -1.84
C ALA A 47 -11.27 -14.17 -3.25
N ASP A 48 -12.38 -13.78 -3.88
CA ASP A 48 -12.74 -14.25 -5.22
C ASP A 48 -11.81 -13.66 -6.30
N ASP A 49 -11.52 -12.35 -6.21
CA ASP A 49 -10.54 -11.66 -7.06
C ASP A 49 -9.16 -12.34 -6.98
N LEU A 50 -8.75 -12.77 -5.78
CA LEU A 50 -7.49 -13.47 -5.56
C LEU A 50 -7.49 -14.83 -6.24
N VAL A 51 -8.58 -15.61 -6.15
CA VAL A 51 -8.71 -16.90 -6.85
C VAL A 51 -8.53 -16.70 -8.36
N GLU A 52 -9.16 -15.68 -8.94
CA GLU A 52 -8.97 -15.35 -10.36
C GLU A 52 -7.56 -14.89 -10.68
N GLU A 53 -6.90 -14.12 -9.81
CA GLU A 53 -5.52 -13.70 -10.00
C GLU A 53 -4.55 -14.89 -9.90
N PHE A 54 -4.78 -15.87 -9.02
CA PHE A 54 -4.02 -17.14 -8.98
C PHE A 54 -4.19 -17.90 -10.30
N ARG A 55 -5.42 -18.04 -10.80
CA ARG A 55 -5.70 -18.65 -12.10
C ARG A 55 -5.00 -17.91 -13.24
N GLY A 56 -5.06 -16.58 -13.23
CA GLY A 56 -4.42 -15.72 -14.21
C GLY A 56 -2.90 -15.87 -14.20
N GLU A 57 -2.27 -15.86 -13.03
CA GLU A 57 -0.82 -15.97 -12.87
C GLU A 57 -0.29 -17.33 -13.34
N VAL A 58 -0.97 -18.42 -12.98
CA VAL A 58 -0.66 -19.77 -13.45
C VAL A 58 -0.77 -19.88 -14.98
N ARG A 59 -1.80 -19.26 -15.59
CA ARG A 59 -1.96 -19.22 -17.06
C ARG A 59 -0.90 -18.36 -17.75
N ARG A 60 -0.55 -17.20 -17.19
CA ARG A 60 0.47 -16.29 -17.74
C ARG A 60 1.82 -17.00 -17.90
N ARG A 61 2.17 -17.84 -16.93
CA ARG A 61 3.47 -18.54 -16.88
C ARG A 61 3.56 -19.69 -17.86
N ALA A 62 2.46 -20.40 -18.04
CA ALA A 62 2.37 -21.46 -19.02
C ALA A 62 2.13 -20.95 -20.47
N GLY A 63 2.44 -19.68 -20.77
CA GLY A 63 2.30 -19.12 -22.12
C GLY A 63 0.87 -19.13 -22.68
N GLY A 64 -0.15 -19.11 -21.80
CA GLY A 64 -1.57 -19.11 -22.20
C GLY A 64 -2.20 -20.51 -22.33
N TYR A 65 -1.42 -21.58 -22.32
CA TYR A 65 -1.89 -22.97 -22.27
C TYR A 65 -1.41 -23.61 -20.96
N SER A 66 -2.09 -23.32 -19.85
CA SER A 66 -1.70 -23.96 -18.59
C SER A 66 -2.04 -25.43 -18.58
N GLU A 67 -1.00 -26.26 -18.51
CA GLU A 67 -1.10 -27.66 -18.16
C GLU A 67 -1.57 -27.84 -16.70
N VAL A 68 -1.46 -26.79 -15.87
CA VAL A 68 -1.86 -26.81 -14.47
C VAL A 68 -3.35 -26.51 -14.32
N GLN A 69 -4.08 -27.43 -13.70
CA GLN A 69 -5.48 -27.26 -13.32
C GLN A 69 -5.59 -26.61 -11.94
N VAL A 70 -6.07 -25.36 -11.90
CA VAL A 70 -6.38 -24.67 -10.65
C VAL A 70 -7.79 -25.04 -10.18
N SER A 71 -7.89 -25.64 -9.00
CA SER A 71 -9.15 -26.11 -8.39
C SER A 71 -9.40 -25.35 -7.09
N THR A 72 -10.67 -25.09 -6.75
CA THR A 72 -11.04 -24.36 -5.54
C THR A 72 -11.82 -25.28 -4.59
N LEU A 73 -11.45 -25.30 -3.32
CA LEU A 73 -12.25 -25.86 -2.24
C LEU A 73 -13.01 -24.70 -1.59
N GLU A 74 -14.31 -24.67 -1.81
CA GLU A 74 -15.20 -23.67 -1.24
C GLU A 74 -15.21 -23.69 0.29
N ALA A 75 -15.47 -22.54 0.92
CA ALA A 75 -15.42 -22.39 2.37
C ALA A 75 -16.32 -23.38 3.13
N GLU A 76 -17.45 -23.75 2.53
CA GLU A 76 -18.40 -24.72 3.07
C GLU A 76 -17.81 -26.13 3.16
N LEU A 77 -17.03 -26.54 2.14
CA LEU A 77 -16.35 -27.83 2.12
C LEU A 77 -15.23 -27.88 3.17
N CYS A 78 -14.59 -26.74 3.44
CA CYS A 78 -13.47 -26.64 4.37
C CYS A 78 -13.86 -26.82 5.84
N ARG A 79 -15.15 -26.68 6.22
CA ARG A 79 -15.59 -26.74 7.62
C ARG A 79 -15.30 -28.07 8.32
N ASP A 80 -15.31 -29.18 7.58
CA ASP A 80 -15.12 -30.52 8.13
C ASP A 80 -13.66 -31.00 8.11
N GLY A 81 -12.74 -30.10 7.78
CA GLY A 81 -11.30 -30.36 7.73
C GLY A 81 -10.80 -30.81 6.34
N PRO A 82 -9.47 -30.80 6.15
CA PRO A 82 -8.85 -30.90 4.82
C PRO A 82 -9.15 -32.22 4.11
N ARG A 83 -9.12 -33.34 4.83
CA ARG A 83 -9.39 -34.67 4.25
C ARG A 83 -10.84 -34.79 3.77
N GLN A 84 -11.79 -34.36 4.60
CA GLN A 84 -13.21 -34.45 4.26
C GLN A 84 -13.56 -33.50 3.11
N ALA A 85 -12.95 -32.31 3.08
CA ALA A 85 -13.10 -31.35 1.99
C ALA A 85 -12.63 -31.94 0.66
N LEU A 86 -11.44 -32.56 0.64
CA LEU A 86 -10.89 -33.19 -0.57
C LEU A 86 -11.74 -34.37 -1.04
N TRP A 87 -12.18 -35.24 -0.13
CA TRP A 87 -13.07 -36.35 -0.49
C TRP A 87 -14.35 -35.86 -1.15
N ARG A 88 -15.01 -34.85 -0.57
CA ARG A 88 -16.23 -34.26 -1.13
C ARG A 88 -15.98 -33.57 -2.46
N TRP A 89 -14.89 -32.83 -2.57
CA TRP A 89 -14.50 -32.14 -3.81
C TRP A 89 -14.27 -33.13 -4.96
N MET A 90 -13.68 -34.30 -4.69
CA MET A 90 -13.52 -35.37 -5.68
C MET A 90 -14.80 -36.20 -5.90
N GLY A 91 -15.86 -35.98 -5.11
CA GLY A 91 -17.10 -36.76 -5.19
C GLY A 91 -16.96 -38.20 -4.68
N LEU A 92 -16.06 -38.44 -3.73
CA LEU A 92 -15.68 -39.77 -3.24
C LEU A 92 -16.04 -39.95 -1.75
N PRO A 93 -16.34 -41.19 -1.31
CA PRO A 93 -16.61 -41.46 0.10
C PRO A 93 -15.32 -41.34 0.94
N PRO A 94 -15.41 -40.90 2.21
CA PRO A 94 -14.24 -40.76 3.05
C PRO A 94 -13.60 -42.11 3.38
N ARG A 95 -12.28 -42.22 3.17
CA ARG A 95 -11.49 -43.41 3.49
C ARG A 95 -10.13 -43.06 4.12
N SER A 96 -9.14 -43.94 4.00
CA SER A 96 -7.81 -43.74 4.59
C SER A 96 -7.04 -42.57 3.94
N PRO A 97 -6.08 -41.94 4.65
CA PRO A 97 -5.23 -40.89 4.08
C PRO A 97 -4.40 -41.36 2.88
N ARG A 98 -4.05 -42.65 2.83
CA ARG A 98 -3.32 -43.24 1.72
C ARG A 98 -4.18 -43.31 0.46
N GLU A 99 -5.41 -43.81 0.58
CA GLU A 99 -6.35 -43.84 -0.55
C GLU A 99 -6.66 -42.42 -1.06
N LEU A 100 -6.74 -41.43 -0.15
CA LEU A 100 -6.90 -40.03 -0.54
C LEU A 100 -5.72 -39.54 -1.39
N ALA A 101 -4.49 -39.85 -0.98
CA ALA A 101 -3.29 -39.49 -1.72
C ALA A 101 -3.18 -40.25 -3.06
N GLU A 102 -3.60 -41.51 -3.12
CA GLU A 102 -3.64 -42.30 -4.36
C GLU A 102 -4.65 -41.72 -5.37
N GLU A 103 -5.84 -41.32 -4.91
CA GLU A 103 -6.82 -40.67 -5.76
C GLU A 103 -6.36 -39.27 -6.22
N LEU A 104 -5.76 -38.49 -5.31
CA LEU A 104 -5.18 -37.19 -5.66
C LEU A 104 -4.06 -37.36 -6.70
N ALA A 105 -3.17 -38.35 -6.52
CA ALA A 105 -2.12 -38.68 -7.48
C ALA A 105 -2.71 -38.99 -8.85
N ARG A 106 -3.69 -39.89 -8.90
CA ARG A 106 -4.35 -40.31 -10.14
C ARG A 106 -4.95 -39.13 -10.90
N ILE A 107 -5.69 -38.24 -10.24
CA ILE A 107 -6.29 -37.07 -10.92
C ILE A 107 -5.25 -35.99 -11.26
N SER A 108 -4.09 -35.99 -10.60
CA SER A 108 -2.96 -35.10 -10.87
C SER A 108 -1.97 -35.62 -11.92
N GLN A 109 -2.06 -36.90 -12.30
CA GLN A 109 -1.29 -37.48 -13.41
C GLN A 109 -1.76 -36.95 -14.76
N GLU A 110 -3.07 -36.74 -14.92
CA GLU A 110 -3.63 -36.19 -16.16
C GLU A 110 -3.12 -34.76 -16.41
N ARG A 111 -3.05 -33.97 -15.32
CA ARG A 111 -2.62 -32.57 -15.30
C ARG A 111 -2.14 -32.18 -13.90
N PRO A 112 -1.01 -31.47 -13.76
CA PRO A 112 -0.62 -30.87 -12.49
C PRO A 112 -1.76 -30.04 -11.87
N ARG A 113 -1.87 -30.02 -10.54
CA ARG A 113 -2.96 -29.32 -9.84
C ARG A 113 -2.47 -28.29 -8.85
N LEU A 114 -3.13 -27.14 -8.84
CA LEU A 114 -3.04 -26.16 -7.76
C LEU A 114 -4.39 -26.09 -7.06
N ILE A 115 -4.45 -26.49 -5.79
CA ILE A 115 -5.69 -26.53 -5.01
C ILE A 115 -5.73 -25.32 -4.09
N LEU A 116 -6.68 -24.42 -4.32
CA LEU A 116 -6.93 -23.23 -3.51
C LEU A 116 -8.01 -23.57 -2.46
N ALA A 117 -7.65 -23.64 -1.19
CA ALA A 117 -8.59 -23.86 -0.09
C ALA A 117 -9.02 -22.53 0.52
N LEU A 118 -10.29 -22.17 0.38
CA LEU A 118 -10.87 -20.98 1.03
C LEU A 118 -11.20 -21.32 2.48
N LEU A 119 -10.43 -20.79 3.42
CA LEU A 119 -10.59 -21.08 4.84
C LEU A 119 -11.42 -19.97 5.51
N PRO A 120 -12.64 -20.29 6.00
CA PRO A 120 -13.43 -19.35 6.76
C PRO A 120 -12.73 -18.97 8.08
N PRO A 121 -13.10 -17.82 8.68
CA PRO A 121 -12.34 -17.21 9.77
C PRO A 121 -12.30 -18.04 11.05
N GLU A 122 -13.22 -18.99 11.24
CA GLU A 122 -13.28 -19.86 12.42
C GLU A 122 -12.32 -21.06 12.35
N ILE A 123 -11.72 -21.31 11.18
CA ILE A 123 -10.84 -22.46 10.97
C ILE A 123 -9.40 -22.16 11.35
N THR A 124 -8.81 -23.05 12.16
CA THR A 124 -7.39 -23.01 12.49
C THR A 124 -6.53 -23.40 11.30
N VAL A 125 -5.70 -22.46 10.83
CA VAL A 125 -4.79 -22.67 9.70
C VAL A 125 -3.78 -23.79 9.96
N ALA A 126 -3.34 -24.01 11.21
CA ALA A 126 -2.39 -25.06 11.56
C ALA A 126 -2.87 -26.46 11.14
N THR A 127 -4.14 -26.80 11.42
CA THR A 127 -4.73 -28.08 11.00
C THR A 127 -4.76 -28.22 9.48
N TRP A 128 -5.02 -27.12 8.78
CA TRP A 128 -5.05 -27.05 7.32
C TRP A 128 -3.66 -26.97 6.69
N ARG A 129 -2.61 -26.70 7.46
CA ARG A 129 -1.23 -26.80 6.99
C ARG A 129 -0.72 -28.23 7.08
N ASP A 130 -0.87 -28.84 8.25
CA ASP A 130 -0.21 -30.12 8.55
C ASP A 130 -0.82 -31.30 7.79
N ASP A 131 -2.14 -31.32 7.62
CA ASP A 131 -2.82 -32.46 7.00
C ASP A 131 -2.62 -32.50 5.47
N PRO A 132 -2.77 -31.39 4.72
CA PRO A 132 -2.37 -31.35 3.31
C PRO A 132 -0.89 -31.66 3.09
N GLN A 133 0.01 -31.21 3.97
CA GLN A 133 1.42 -31.60 3.89
C GLN A 133 1.58 -33.13 4.00
N LYS A 134 0.92 -33.78 4.96
CA LYS A 134 0.98 -35.25 5.08
C LYS A 134 0.44 -35.95 3.83
N ILE A 135 -0.62 -35.41 3.21
CA ILE A 135 -1.18 -35.96 1.97
C ILE A 135 -0.16 -35.83 0.83
N LEU A 136 0.45 -34.66 0.66
CA LEU A 136 1.52 -34.44 -0.32
C LEU A 136 2.74 -35.34 -0.08
N ASP A 137 3.13 -35.54 1.19
CA ASP A 137 4.25 -36.41 1.58
C ASP A 137 3.97 -37.91 1.30
N ILE A 138 2.70 -38.32 1.34
CA ILE A 138 2.30 -39.68 0.95
C ILE A 138 2.27 -39.77 -0.56
N GLN A 139 1.66 -38.79 -1.22
CA GLN A 139 1.55 -38.70 -2.68
C GLN A 139 2.92 -38.77 -3.34
N SER A 140 3.90 -37.99 -2.88
CA SER A 140 5.26 -37.95 -3.45
C SER A 140 6.01 -39.29 -3.38
N LYS A 141 5.57 -40.22 -2.54
CA LYS A 141 6.13 -41.58 -2.40
C LYS A 141 5.41 -42.62 -3.27
N LEU A 142 4.31 -42.26 -3.92
CA LEU A 142 3.60 -43.14 -4.84
C LEU A 142 4.30 -43.20 -6.20
N PRO A 143 4.24 -44.34 -6.91
CA PRO A 143 4.67 -44.41 -8.30
C PRO A 143 3.79 -43.48 -9.14
N ASP A 144 4.41 -42.73 -10.06
CA ASP A 144 3.74 -41.77 -10.93
C ASP A 144 2.83 -40.80 -10.15
N SER A 145 3.33 -40.23 -9.06
CA SER A 145 2.56 -39.47 -8.06
C SER A 145 1.73 -38.28 -8.59
N GLY A 146 1.92 -37.86 -9.85
CA GLY A 146 1.35 -36.63 -10.38
C GLY A 146 1.88 -35.39 -9.64
N ALA A 147 1.45 -34.21 -10.09
CA ALA A 147 1.90 -32.95 -9.51
C ALA A 147 0.74 -32.25 -8.79
N ALA A 148 0.93 -31.86 -7.52
CA ALA A 148 -0.09 -31.17 -6.73
C ALA A 148 0.53 -30.18 -5.74
N ALA A 149 -0.08 -29.01 -5.60
CA ALA A 149 0.25 -28.02 -4.57
C ALA A 149 -1.01 -27.41 -3.94
N PHE A 150 -0.86 -26.88 -2.73
CA PHE A 150 -1.95 -26.25 -1.99
C PHE A 150 -1.67 -24.78 -1.70
N VAL A 151 -2.70 -23.95 -1.82
CA VAL A 151 -2.75 -22.58 -1.28
C VAL A 151 -3.89 -22.51 -0.28
N LEU A 152 -3.60 -22.08 0.93
CA LEU A 152 -4.56 -21.91 2.01
C LEU A 152 -4.90 -20.43 2.13
N LEU A 153 -6.06 -20.03 1.63
CA LEU A 153 -6.56 -18.66 1.66
C LEU A 153 -7.37 -18.43 2.93
N HIS A 154 -6.73 -17.91 3.97
CA HIS A 154 -7.37 -17.62 5.26
C HIS A 154 -7.92 -16.20 5.31
N THR A 155 -9.17 -16.06 5.73
CA THR A 155 -9.88 -14.77 5.84
C THR A 155 -10.08 -14.30 7.27
N GLY A 156 -9.55 -15.04 8.26
CA GLY A 156 -9.65 -14.69 9.68
C GLY A 156 -8.76 -13.52 10.08
N ARG A 157 -9.03 -12.93 11.25
CA ARG A 157 -8.29 -11.76 11.75
C ARG A 157 -6.92 -12.10 12.34
N GLN A 158 -6.70 -13.35 12.70
CA GLN A 158 -5.44 -13.79 13.30
C GLN A 158 -4.46 -14.15 12.20
N LEU A 159 -3.29 -13.52 12.23
CA LEU A 159 -2.24 -13.83 11.28
C LEU A 159 -1.65 -15.21 11.59
N ALA A 160 -1.82 -16.15 10.68
CA ALA A 160 -1.18 -17.45 10.80
C ALA A 160 0.34 -17.34 10.62
N THR A 161 1.10 -18.11 11.39
CA THR A 161 2.56 -18.13 11.31
C THR A 161 3.03 -18.53 9.91
N GLY A 162 3.83 -17.68 9.27
CA GLY A 162 4.35 -17.89 7.91
C GLY A 162 3.37 -17.53 6.79
N ALA A 163 2.21 -16.95 7.09
CA ALA A 163 1.25 -16.51 6.09
C ALA A 163 1.75 -15.28 5.32
N GLN A 164 1.53 -15.30 4.00
CA GLN A 164 1.73 -14.15 3.13
C GLN A 164 0.52 -13.20 3.21
N ARG A 165 0.76 -11.90 3.40
CA ARG A 165 -0.22 -10.82 3.55
C ARG A 165 -0.68 -10.30 2.18
N LEU A 166 -1.80 -10.84 1.71
CA LEU A 166 -2.55 -10.33 0.54
C LEU A 166 -3.83 -9.58 0.96
N ASP A 167 -4.10 -9.49 2.26
CA ASP A 167 -5.12 -8.64 2.88
C ASP A 167 -4.69 -7.17 2.99
N LEU A 168 -3.46 -6.86 2.56
CA LEU A 168 -2.88 -5.53 2.52
C LEU A 168 -2.59 -5.11 1.08
N GLY A 169 -2.95 -3.88 0.72
CA GLY A 169 -2.70 -3.36 -0.62
C GLY A 169 -2.64 -1.85 -0.72
N TRP A 170 -2.26 -1.39 -1.91
CA TRP A 170 -2.17 0.03 -2.25
C TRP A 170 -2.61 0.28 -3.69
N PRO A 171 -3.29 1.40 -3.99
CA PRO A 171 -3.68 1.72 -5.35
C PRO A 171 -2.47 1.91 -6.27
N VAL A 172 -2.57 1.39 -7.49
CA VAL A 172 -1.53 1.53 -8.52
C VAL A 172 -1.81 2.78 -9.34
N PRO A 173 -0.82 3.64 -9.61
CA PRO A 173 -0.98 4.76 -10.54
C PRO A 173 -1.46 4.29 -11.92
N SER A 174 -2.25 5.12 -12.61
CA SER A 174 -2.57 4.90 -14.02
C SER A 174 -1.32 4.99 -14.89
N ILE A 175 -1.32 4.26 -16.00
CA ILE A 175 -0.27 4.36 -17.03
C ILE A 175 -0.71 5.42 -18.04
N GLY A 176 0.16 6.38 -18.37
CA GLY A 176 -0.13 7.46 -19.31
C GLY A 176 -0.53 8.77 -18.62
N GLU A 177 -1.15 9.69 -19.38
CA GLU A 177 -1.66 10.96 -18.87
C GLU A 177 -3.10 10.78 -18.35
N PRO A 178 -3.32 10.74 -17.03
CA PRO A 178 -4.65 10.51 -16.48
C PRO A 178 -5.55 11.73 -16.65
N THR A 179 -6.83 11.49 -16.95
CA THR A 179 -7.86 12.51 -16.91
C THR A 179 -8.00 13.11 -15.51
N ARG A 180 -8.59 14.31 -15.39
CA ARG A 180 -8.90 14.92 -14.08
C ARG A 180 -9.70 13.99 -13.16
N LEU A 181 -10.64 13.23 -13.73
CA LEU A 181 -11.47 12.28 -13.01
C LEU A 181 -10.67 11.06 -12.52
N GLU A 182 -9.79 10.51 -13.34
CA GLU A 182 -8.89 9.42 -12.95
C GLU A 182 -7.93 9.85 -11.84
N ARG A 183 -7.40 11.08 -11.92
CA ARG A 183 -6.56 11.66 -10.86
C ARG A 183 -7.32 11.81 -9.54
N TRP A 184 -8.55 12.31 -9.59
CA TRP A 184 -9.42 12.39 -8.41
C TRP A 184 -9.68 11.02 -7.81
N SER A 185 -10.02 10.04 -8.66
CA SER A 185 -10.25 8.66 -8.22
C SER A 185 -9.01 8.10 -7.53
N PHE A 186 -7.84 8.23 -8.16
CA PHE A 186 -6.59 7.78 -7.56
C PHE A 186 -6.28 8.48 -6.23
N TYR A 187 -6.50 9.80 -6.14
CA TYR A 187 -6.37 10.56 -4.89
C TYR A 187 -7.26 9.98 -3.79
N VAL A 188 -8.55 9.76 -4.06
CA VAL A 188 -9.49 9.18 -3.08
C VAL A 188 -9.04 7.78 -2.65
N HIS A 189 -8.69 6.91 -3.60
CA HIS A 189 -8.20 5.57 -3.28
C HIS A 189 -6.92 5.61 -2.43
N GLU A 190 -5.99 6.51 -2.71
CA GLU A 190 -4.74 6.65 -1.95
C GLU A 190 -4.97 7.19 -0.54
N ARG A 191 -5.90 8.14 -0.38
CA ARG A 191 -6.33 8.66 0.93
C ARG A 191 -6.98 7.57 1.77
N VAL A 192 -7.87 6.77 1.18
CA VAL A 192 -8.53 5.65 1.85
C VAL A 192 -7.54 4.54 2.19
N ALA A 193 -6.63 4.19 1.26
CA ALA A 193 -5.56 3.23 1.52
C ALA A 193 -4.70 3.64 2.71
N TRP A 194 -4.29 4.91 2.75
CA TRP A 194 -3.52 5.45 3.88
C TRP A 194 -4.30 5.36 5.18
N HIS A 195 -5.55 5.85 5.18
CA HIS A 195 -6.40 5.82 6.37
C HIS A 195 -6.59 4.41 6.92
N ALA A 196 -6.81 3.44 6.04
CA ALA A 196 -6.92 2.02 6.33
C ALA A 196 -5.60 1.33 6.72
N GLY A 197 -4.46 2.04 6.63
CA GLY A 197 -3.13 1.43 6.80
C GLY A 197 -2.85 0.34 5.75
N GLY A 198 -3.50 0.39 4.59
CA GLY A 198 -3.45 -0.63 3.55
C GLY A 198 -4.38 -1.83 3.77
N SER A 199 -5.08 -1.94 4.90
CA SER A 199 -5.98 -3.07 5.18
C SER A 199 -7.17 -3.09 4.25
N LEU A 200 -7.28 -4.14 3.42
CA LEU A 200 -8.41 -4.32 2.51
C LEU A 200 -9.73 -4.59 3.26
N GLN A 201 -9.67 -5.13 4.48
CA GLN A 201 -10.86 -5.23 5.34
C GLN A 201 -11.42 -3.85 5.67
N VAL A 202 -10.57 -2.95 6.17
CA VAL A 202 -10.98 -1.57 6.51
C VAL A 202 -11.38 -0.79 5.25
N VAL A 203 -10.70 -1.02 4.12
CA VAL A 203 -11.12 -0.46 2.83
C VAL A 203 -12.52 -0.93 2.43
N GLY A 204 -12.85 -2.21 2.65
CA GLY A 204 -14.21 -2.74 2.41
C GLY A 204 -15.27 -2.09 3.31
N GLU A 205 -14.95 -1.89 4.60
CA GLU A 205 -15.81 -1.16 5.53
C GLU A 205 -16.06 0.29 5.03
N LEU A 206 -14.99 0.99 4.62
CA LEU A 206 -15.07 2.34 4.05
C LEU A 206 -15.82 2.38 2.73
N ALA A 207 -15.65 1.39 1.85
CA ALA A 207 -16.36 1.28 0.58
C ALA A 207 -17.87 1.24 0.77
N SER A 208 -18.34 0.63 1.85
CA SER A 208 -19.77 0.52 2.17
C SER A 208 -20.41 1.83 2.66
N ILE A 209 -19.60 2.78 3.15
CA ILE A 209 -20.10 4.03 3.75
C ILE A 209 -19.68 5.30 3.01
N ILE A 210 -18.65 5.24 2.15
CA ILE A 210 -18.23 6.37 1.31
C ILE A 210 -19.22 6.48 0.14
N PRO A 211 -19.99 7.59 0.05
CA PRO A 211 -20.91 7.80 -1.07
C PRO A 211 -20.12 8.07 -2.36
N GLU A 212 -20.82 8.12 -3.49
CA GLU A 212 -20.23 8.69 -4.70
C GLU A 212 -19.82 10.14 -4.45
N LEU A 213 -18.55 10.47 -4.73
CA LEU A 213 -17.98 11.78 -4.49
C LEU A 213 -17.74 12.51 -5.82
N VAL A 214 -18.19 13.77 -5.89
CA VAL A 214 -17.85 14.67 -6.99
C VAL A 214 -16.36 15.03 -6.91
N VAL A 215 -15.73 15.23 -8.07
CA VAL A 215 -14.33 15.66 -8.17
C VAL A 215 -14.08 16.91 -7.31
N GLY A 216 -13.17 16.78 -6.34
CA GLY A 216 -12.78 17.84 -5.41
C GLY A 216 -13.60 17.93 -4.13
N ASP A 217 -14.53 17.02 -3.84
CA ASP A 217 -15.24 16.97 -2.56
C ASP A 217 -14.39 16.37 -1.41
N ASP A 218 -13.27 17.02 -1.11
CA ASP A 218 -12.40 16.66 0.01
C ASP A 218 -13.14 16.71 1.34
N ARG A 219 -14.09 17.65 1.49
CA ARG A 219 -14.88 17.80 2.72
C ARG A 219 -15.81 16.62 2.94
N GLY A 220 -16.42 16.08 1.88
CA GLY A 220 -17.20 14.85 1.92
C GLY A 220 -16.36 13.65 2.34
N LEU A 221 -15.17 13.51 1.73
CA LEU A 221 -14.22 12.46 2.09
C LEU A 221 -13.79 12.55 3.56
N GLU A 222 -13.30 13.71 4.02
CA GLU A 222 -12.82 13.88 5.40
C GLU A 222 -13.90 13.63 6.44
N ARG A 223 -15.15 14.09 6.21
CA ARG A 223 -16.28 13.81 7.11
C ARG A 223 -16.56 12.32 7.24
N THR A 224 -16.39 11.55 6.16
CA THR A 224 -16.62 10.10 6.16
C THR A 224 -15.49 9.38 6.89
N LEU A 225 -14.24 9.77 6.65
CA LEU A 225 -13.07 9.23 7.35
C LEU A 225 -13.11 9.53 8.86
N ASP A 226 -13.55 10.73 9.26
CA ASP A 226 -13.75 11.11 10.66
C ASP A 226 -14.84 10.27 11.35
N ARG A 227 -15.95 10.04 10.65
CA ARG A 227 -17.04 9.18 11.15
C ARG A 227 -16.56 7.75 11.36
N HIS A 228 -15.96 7.16 10.33
CA HIS A 228 -15.37 5.82 10.42
C HIS A 228 -14.39 5.71 11.59
N ALA A 229 -13.45 6.66 11.72
CA ALA A 229 -12.46 6.62 12.78
C ALA A 229 -13.05 6.67 14.19
N LYS A 230 -14.12 7.46 14.39
CA LYS A 230 -14.87 7.49 15.64
C LYS A 230 -15.56 6.15 15.90
N ASP A 231 -16.35 5.68 14.93
CA ASP A 231 -17.13 4.46 15.07
C ASP A 231 -16.23 3.24 15.30
N ALA A 232 -15.14 3.10 14.54
CA ALA A 232 -14.17 2.04 14.70
C ALA A 232 -13.46 2.10 16.06
N LEU A 233 -13.14 3.29 16.58
CA LEU A 233 -12.59 3.45 17.92
C LEU A 233 -13.56 3.00 19.01
N GLU A 234 -14.88 3.19 18.83
CA GLU A 234 -15.89 2.72 19.78
C GLU A 234 -16.02 1.18 19.81
N THR A 235 -15.58 0.48 18.76
CA THR A 235 -15.59 -1.00 18.74
C THR A 235 -14.43 -1.62 19.52
N ILE A 236 -13.41 -0.83 19.86
CA ILE A 236 -12.30 -1.30 20.68
C ILE A 236 -12.77 -1.45 22.12
N ASP A 237 -12.35 -2.54 22.77
CA ASP A 237 -12.57 -2.80 24.18
C ASP A 237 -12.33 -1.53 25.04
N PRO A 238 -13.25 -1.18 25.97
CA PRO A 238 -13.16 0.06 26.73
C PRO A 238 -11.84 0.25 27.49
N ASP A 239 -11.30 -0.81 28.09
CA ASP A 239 -10.07 -0.74 28.87
C ASP A 239 -8.87 -0.50 27.96
N THR A 240 -8.83 -1.22 26.82
CA THR A 240 -7.82 -1.03 25.78
C THR A 240 -7.86 0.40 25.24
N ARG A 241 -9.06 0.89 24.92
CA ARG A 241 -9.25 2.26 24.42
C ARG A 241 -8.83 3.31 25.45
N GLN A 242 -9.13 3.10 26.73
CA GLN A 242 -8.69 4.00 27.81
C GLN A 242 -7.15 3.99 27.93
N GLY A 243 -6.52 2.83 27.83
CA GLY A 243 -5.06 2.71 27.78
C GLY A 243 -4.46 3.52 26.62
N LEU A 244 -5.03 3.37 25.42
CA LEU A 244 -4.60 4.09 24.22
C LEU A 244 -4.79 5.60 24.31
N ALA A 245 -5.77 6.08 25.08
CA ALA A 245 -5.97 7.51 25.32
C ALA A 245 -4.88 8.14 26.21
N LEU A 246 -4.21 7.32 27.01
CA LEU A 246 -3.14 7.75 27.93
C LEU A 246 -1.76 7.59 27.30
N SER A 247 -1.50 6.46 26.62
CA SER A 247 -0.22 6.19 25.96
C SER A 247 -0.35 5.21 24.79
N LEU A 248 0.44 5.43 23.74
CA LEU A 248 0.61 4.50 22.63
C LEU A 248 1.81 3.56 22.80
N ASP A 249 2.52 3.63 23.93
CA ASP A 249 3.66 2.75 24.22
C ASP A 249 3.32 1.25 24.08
N PRO A 250 2.12 0.77 24.44
CA PRO A 250 1.74 -0.62 24.19
C PRO A 250 1.75 -1.00 22.70
N ILE A 251 1.37 -0.08 21.81
CA ILE A 251 1.44 -0.30 20.35
C ILE A 251 2.88 -0.27 19.85
N ARG A 252 3.72 0.61 20.42
CA ARG A 252 5.12 0.74 20.01
C ARG A 252 5.97 -0.46 20.42
N HIS A 253 5.73 -1.01 21.60
CA HIS A 253 6.54 -2.07 22.17
C HIS A 253 5.96 -3.47 21.95
N ALA A 254 4.65 -3.58 21.67
CA ALA A 254 3.97 -4.84 21.50
C ALA A 254 2.84 -4.78 20.44
N PRO A 255 3.13 -4.34 19.20
CA PRO A 255 2.11 -4.05 18.19
C PRO A 255 1.24 -5.26 17.82
N THR A 256 1.79 -6.47 17.92
CA THR A 256 1.12 -7.73 17.56
C THR A 256 0.37 -8.39 18.72
N LEU A 257 0.61 -7.97 19.97
CA LEU A 257 0.07 -8.63 21.17
C LEU A 257 -1.22 -8.00 21.70
N LEU A 258 -1.57 -6.79 21.24
CA LEU A 258 -2.66 -6.02 21.84
C LEU A 258 -3.77 -5.60 20.86
N LEU A 259 -3.52 -5.57 19.55
CA LEU A 259 -4.50 -5.06 18.59
C LEU A 259 -4.50 -5.90 17.29
N PRO A 260 -5.69 -6.09 16.66
CA PRO A 260 -5.78 -6.75 15.36
C PRO A 260 -4.83 -6.13 14.32
N PRO A 261 -4.37 -6.89 13.30
CA PRO A 261 -3.52 -6.37 12.22
C PRO A 261 -4.11 -5.17 11.45
N ALA A 262 -5.42 -4.93 11.54
CA ALA A 262 -6.09 -3.75 11.01
C ALA A 262 -5.79 -2.45 11.81
N VAL A 263 -5.25 -2.59 13.02
CA VAL A 263 -4.96 -1.49 13.95
C VAL A 263 -3.47 -1.13 13.98
N ALA A 264 -2.59 -2.08 13.68
CA ALA A 264 -1.17 -1.83 13.41
C ALA A 264 -1.00 -1.54 11.91
N GLY A 265 -0.44 -0.39 11.54
CA GLY A 265 -0.38 0.05 10.13
C GLY A 265 0.30 -0.99 9.21
N GLY A 266 -0.37 -1.41 8.14
CA GLY A 266 0.06 -2.52 7.29
C GLY A 266 1.18 -2.19 6.28
N TRP A 267 1.46 -0.92 5.97
CA TRP A 267 2.26 -0.58 4.79
C TRP A 267 3.74 -0.27 5.04
N ALA A 268 4.20 -0.17 6.30
CA ALA A 268 5.61 0.14 6.56
C ALA A 268 6.07 -0.05 7.99
N GLN A 269 5.16 -0.05 8.97
CA GLN A 269 5.51 0.18 10.36
C GLN A 269 4.53 -0.58 11.25
N ALA A 270 4.76 -1.89 11.40
CA ALA A 270 4.03 -2.69 12.38
C ALA A 270 4.02 -2.02 13.77
N GLU A 271 5.08 -1.25 14.09
CA GLU A 271 5.27 -0.49 15.31
C GLU A 271 4.46 0.82 15.42
N ARG A 272 3.58 1.13 14.46
CA ARG A 272 2.77 2.36 14.47
C ARG A 272 1.27 2.07 14.36
N PRO A 273 0.44 2.85 15.07
CA PRO A 273 -1.01 2.71 14.94
C PRO A 273 -1.46 3.09 13.53
N ALA A 274 -2.49 2.42 13.05
CA ALA A 274 -3.15 2.73 11.81
C ALA A 274 -3.66 4.18 11.82
N PRO A 275 -3.63 4.91 10.69
CA PRO A 275 -4.05 6.31 10.68
C PRO A 275 -5.50 6.55 11.10
N TRP A 276 -6.42 5.61 10.85
CA TRP A 276 -7.79 5.71 11.35
C TRP A 276 -7.85 5.73 12.89
N LEU A 277 -7.01 4.93 13.57
CA LEU A 277 -6.94 4.91 15.03
C LEU A 277 -6.39 6.23 15.55
N ALA A 278 -5.32 6.73 14.92
CA ALA A 278 -4.74 8.02 15.27
C ALA A 278 -5.76 9.17 15.12
N ARG A 279 -6.52 9.15 14.03
CA ARG A 279 -7.62 10.10 13.76
C ARG A 279 -8.71 9.98 14.83
N GLY A 280 -9.15 8.77 15.16
CA GLY A 280 -10.19 8.53 16.17
C GLY A 280 -9.77 9.06 17.55
N LEU A 281 -8.55 8.76 17.97
CA LEU A 281 -7.99 9.24 19.24
C LEU A 281 -7.90 10.76 19.29
N LEU A 282 -7.48 11.42 18.21
CA LEU A 282 -7.43 12.88 18.12
C LEU A 282 -8.82 13.53 18.15
N LEU A 283 -9.82 12.89 17.54
CA LEU A 283 -11.20 13.37 17.52
C LEU A 283 -11.88 13.24 18.90
N ARG A 284 -11.52 12.21 19.67
CA ARG A 284 -12.06 11.97 21.02
C ARG A 284 -11.27 12.69 22.13
N HIS A 285 -9.95 12.75 22.00
CA HIS A 285 -9.01 13.29 22.98
C HIS A 285 -8.14 14.39 22.35
N HIS A 286 -8.68 15.61 22.27
CA HIS A 286 -7.98 16.76 21.67
C HIS A 286 -6.65 17.09 22.37
N ASP A 287 -6.51 16.75 23.65
CA ASP A 287 -5.32 16.97 24.47
C ASP A 287 -4.47 15.71 24.68
N HIS A 288 -4.56 14.74 23.76
CA HIS A 288 -3.77 13.51 23.82
C HIS A 288 -2.26 13.82 24.00
N PRO A 289 -1.54 13.20 24.96
CA PRO A 289 -0.13 13.53 25.25
C PRO A 289 0.79 13.44 24.03
N GLN A 290 0.51 12.50 23.13
CA GLN A 290 1.24 12.28 21.89
C GLN A 290 0.58 12.90 20.64
N ARG A 291 -0.22 13.97 20.80
CA ARG A 291 -0.97 14.64 19.71
C ARG A 291 -0.15 14.95 18.47
N ARG A 292 1.09 15.43 18.62
CA ARG A 292 1.98 15.75 17.48
C ARG A 292 2.30 14.50 16.64
N PHE A 293 2.59 13.39 17.32
CA PHE A 293 2.85 12.11 16.67
C PHE A 293 1.59 11.59 15.97
N LEU A 294 0.44 11.57 16.66
CA LEU A 294 -0.83 11.14 16.07
C LEU A 294 -1.21 11.96 14.83
N ARG A 295 -1.01 13.29 14.88
CA ARG A 295 -1.24 14.18 13.73
C ARG A 295 -0.36 13.83 12.54
N SER A 296 0.89 13.48 12.79
CA SER A 296 1.82 13.07 11.72
C SER A 296 1.35 11.81 10.99
N LEU A 297 0.65 10.90 11.68
CA LEU A 297 0.11 9.68 11.08
C LEU A 297 -1.14 9.95 10.24
N CYS A 298 -1.89 11.02 10.52
CA CYS A 298 -3.06 11.41 9.74
C CYS A 298 -2.70 12.02 8.37
N ILE A 299 -1.44 12.37 8.15
CA ILE A 299 -0.94 12.91 6.88
C ILE A 299 -0.64 11.74 5.95
N CYS A 300 -1.29 11.69 4.79
CA CYS A 300 -0.97 10.71 3.74
C CYS A 300 0.45 10.95 3.22
N ARG A 301 1.42 10.25 3.83
CA ARG A 301 2.85 10.50 3.60
C ARG A 301 3.27 10.21 2.15
N PRO A 302 2.87 9.10 1.51
CA PRO A 302 3.20 8.84 0.11
C PRO A 302 2.73 9.96 -0.83
N LEU A 303 1.51 10.45 -0.61
CA LEU A 303 0.96 11.57 -1.38
C LEU A 303 1.73 12.87 -1.12
N ALA A 304 2.03 13.18 0.14
CA ALA A 304 2.79 14.38 0.51
C ALA A 304 4.21 14.38 -0.07
N ASP A 305 4.92 13.26 0.04
CA ASP A 305 6.29 13.12 -0.48
C ASP A 305 6.30 13.19 -2.02
N ARG A 306 5.34 12.56 -2.69
CA ARG A 306 5.18 12.68 -4.14
C ARG A 306 4.91 14.12 -4.57
N LEU A 307 4.00 14.82 -3.88
CA LEU A 307 3.65 16.20 -4.21
C LEU A 307 4.81 17.17 -3.90
N LEU A 308 5.55 16.93 -2.81
CA LEU A 308 6.74 17.71 -2.46
C LEU A 308 7.85 17.54 -3.50
N GLY A 309 8.09 16.31 -3.96
CA GLY A 309 9.04 16.03 -5.05
C GLY A 309 8.65 16.74 -6.35
N ARG A 310 7.37 16.74 -6.71
CA ARG A 310 6.86 17.54 -7.85
C ARG A 310 7.10 19.03 -7.65
N CYS A 311 6.87 19.55 -6.45
CA CYS A 311 7.16 20.96 -6.15
C CYS A 311 8.64 21.29 -6.36
N GLN A 312 9.55 20.45 -5.87
CA GLN A 312 10.99 20.64 -6.04
C GLN A 312 11.40 20.61 -7.53
N ASN A 313 10.87 19.66 -8.30
CA ASN A 313 11.11 19.58 -9.75
C ASN A 313 10.62 20.83 -10.49
N LEU A 314 9.44 21.34 -10.12
CA LEU A 314 8.91 22.59 -10.67
C LEU A 314 9.76 23.79 -10.30
N GLU A 315 10.19 23.91 -9.04
CA GLU A 315 11.08 24.98 -8.60
C GLU A 315 12.40 24.97 -9.38
N GLN A 316 12.98 23.79 -9.61
CA GLN A 316 14.19 23.65 -10.42
C GLN A 316 13.94 24.01 -11.89
N HIS A 317 12.86 23.52 -12.51
CA HIS A 317 12.55 23.85 -13.90
C HIS A 317 12.37 25.35 -14.12
N ILE A 318 11.70 26.03 -13.18
CA ILE A 318 11.55 27.49 -13.24
C ILE A 318 12.91 28.16 -13.07
N ARG A 319 13.74 27.71 -12.12
CA ARG A 319 15.11 28.22 -11.93
C ARG A 319 15.89 28.15 -13.23
N ASP A 320 15.89 27.00 -13.89
CA ASP A 320 16.62 26.78 -15.14
C ASP A 320 16.13 27.76 -16.23
N ARG A 321 14.81 27.93 -16.36
CA ARG A 321 14.22 28.88 -17.33
C ARG A 321 14.58 30.34 -17.02
N LEU A 322 14.59 30.73 -15.75
CA LEU A 322 14.99 32.09 -15.35
C LEU A 322 16.48 32.33 -15.58
N MET A 323 17.33 31.33 -15.34
CA MET A 323 18.77 31.43 -15.56
C MET A 323 19.18 31.44 -17.04
N GLN A 324 18.36 30.87 -17.94
CA GLN A 324 18.56 31.03 -19.39
C GLN A 324 18.54 32.50 -19.82
N THR A 325 17.78 33.34 -19.12
CA THR A 325 17.86 34.79 -19.27
C THR A 325 18.88 35.34 -18.26
N CYS A 326 20.10 35.63 -18.73
CA CYS A 326 21.18 36.13 -17.87
C CYS A 326 20.66 37.26 -16.95
N PRO A 327 20.70 37.07 -15.61
CA PRO A 327 20.28 38.11 -14.68
C PRO A 327 21.05 39.40 -14.94
N ARG A 328 20.33 40.50 -15.19
CA ARG A 328 20.96 41.81 -15.47
C ARG A 328 21.56 42.45 -14.22
N GLU A 329 21.07 42.03 -13.05
CA GLU A 329 21.45 42.54 -11.75
C GLU A 329 22.49 41.63 -11.08
N PRO A 330 23.32 42.16 -10.17
CA PRO A 330 24.23 41.33 -9.38
C PRO A 330 23.45 40.38 -8.45
N PRO A 331 24.05 39.22 -8.08
CA PRO A 331 23.44 38.31 -7.12
C PRO A 331 23.25 38.97 -5.75
N PRO A 332 22.22 38.57 -4.98
CA PRO A 332 21.98 39.10 -3.65
C PRO A 332 23.15 38.79 -2.72
N GLN A 333 23.45 39.72 -1.80
CA GLN A 333 24.57 39.59 -0.85
C GLN A 333 24.52 38.27 -0.06
N GLN A 334 23.33 37.80 0.31
CA GLN A 334 23.15 36.53 1.03
C GLN A 334 23.67 35.32 0.24
N ALA A 335 23.49 35.31 -1.09
CA ALA A 335 23.98 34.25 -1.94
C ALA A 335 25.50 34.32 -2.09
N MET A 336 26.05 35.53 -2.25
CA MET A 336 27.50 35.75 -2.26
C MET A 336 28.16 35.29 -0.96
N ASP A 337 27.56 35.62 0.19
CA ASP A 337 28.05 35.22 1.51
C ASP A 337 27.94 33.71 1.72
N LYS A 338 26.93 33.06 1.14
CA LYS A 338 26.76 31.61 1.20
C LYS A 338 27.87 30.90 0.41
N VAL A 339 28.19 31.33 -0.82
CA VAL A 339 29.31 30.76 -1.59
C VAL A 339 30.63 30.93 -0.83
N LYS A 340 30.90 32.13 -0.28
CA LYS A 340 32.10 32.37 0.53
C LYS A 340 32.20 31.44 1.73
N ARG A 341 31.07 31.20 2.42
CA ARG A 341 31.02 30.28 3.56
C ARG A 341 31.30 28.84 3.14
N LEU A 342 30.68 28.38 2.05
CA LEU A 342 30.91 27.04 1.52
C LEU A 342 32.37 26.85 1.08
N ALA A 343 33.00 27.88 0.51
CA ALA A 343 34.41 27.83 0.15
C ALA A 343 35.35 27.79 1.37
N ALA A 344 34.98 28.43 2.48
CA ALA A 344 35.81 28.56 3.67
C ALA A 344 35.62 27.44 4.71
N ASP A 345 34.42 26.86 4.80
CA ASP A 345 34.06 25.85 5.81
C ASP A 345 33.81 24.48 5.16
N SER A 346 34.82 23.61 5.18
CA SER A 346 34.73 22.23 4.68
C SER A 346 33.83 21.32 5.53
N HIS A 347 33.40 21.78 6.72
CA HIS A 347 32.50 21.05 7.61
C HIS A 347 31.04 21.52 7.51
N ALA A 348 30.75 22.48 6.63
CA ALA A 348 29.38 22.89 6.34
C ALA A 348 28.52 21.67 6.01
N ILE A 349 27.26 21.67 6.49
CA ILE A 349 26.35 20.52 6.33
C ILE A 349 26.14 20.19 4.85
N GLU A 350 26.16 21.20 3.99
CA GLU A 350 26.09 21.08 2.54
C GLU A 350 27.19 20.18 1.98
N HIS A 351 28.44 20.30 2.45
CA HIS A 351 29.53 19.40 2.02
C HIS A 351 29.33 17.97 2.50
N ARG A 352 28.74 17.79 3.69
CA ARG A 352 28.50 16.46 4.27
C ARG A 352 27.39 15.69 3.55
N ILE A 353 26.44 16.40 2.94
CA ILE A 353 25.30 15.79 2.22
C ILE A 353 25.53 15.76 0.70
N THR A 354 26.52 16.47 0.18
CA THR A 354 26.87 16.47 -1.24
C THR A 354 27.80 15.28 -1.53
N PRO A 355 27.51 14.43 -2.52
CA PRO A 355 28.39 13.33 -2.91
C PRO A 355 29.80 13.81 -3.26
N SER A 356 30.82 13.06 -2.86
CA SER A 356 32.21 13.36 -3.18
C SER A 356 32.45 13.41 -4.69
N GLY A 357 33.18 14.42 -5.17
CA GLY A 357 33.54 14.59 -6.58
C GLY A 357 32.58 15.44 -7.41
N GLN A 358 31.53 15.99 -6.80
CA GLN A 358 30.68 17.00 -7.45
C GLN A 358 31.39 18.35 -7.52
N ALA A 359 31.15 19.11 -8.60
CA ALA A 359 31.65 20.47 -8.72
C ALA A 359 31.02 21.34 -7.62
N PRO A 360 31.80 22.17 -6.90
CA PRO A 360 31.24 23.09 -5.92
C PRO A 360 30.36 24.13 -6.61
N ALA A 361 29.36 24.65 -5.89
CA ALA A 361 28.62 25.81 -6.35
C ALA A 361 29.52 27.05 -6.27
N GLU A 362 30.10 27.45 -7.40
CA GLU A 362 31.01 28.59 -7.50
C GLU A 362 30.28 29.89 -7.84
N ASP A 363 29.14 29.81 -8.53
CA ASP A 363 28.32 30.96 -8.87
C ASP A 363 27.34 31.26 -7.70
N PRO A 364 27.33 32.50 -7.15
CA PRO A 364 26.29 32.93 -6.21
C PRO A 364 24.87 32.69 -6.73
N TRP A 365 24.64 32.73 -8.04
CA TRP A 365 23.35 32.41 -8.63
C TRP A 365 22.97 30.94 -8.53
N ASP A 366 23.90 30.01 -8.31
CA ASP A 366 23.58 28.59 -8.05
C ASP A 366 22.98 28.38 -6.66
N VAL A 367 23.33 29.26 -5.70
CA VAL A 367 22.86 29.17 -4.31
C VAL A 367 21.81 30.20 -3.93
N ALA A 368 21.52 31.16 -4.82
CA ALA A 368 20.45 32.15 -4.65
C ALA A 368 19.09 31.47 -4.46
N SER A 369 18.18 32.08 -3.70
CA SER A 369 16.84 31.51 -3.57
C SER A 369 16.06 31.72 -4.86
N LEU A 370 15.04 30.88 -5.10
CA LEU A 370 14.12 31.10 -6.23
C LEU A 370 13.44 32.48 -6.14
N HIS A 371 13.22 32.98 -4.92
CA HIS A 371 12.67 34.32 -4.71
C HIS A 371 13.59 35.42 -5.23
N ASP A 372 14.90 35.29 -5.02
CA ASP A 372 15.87 36.28 -5.49
C ASP A 372 15.94 36.32 -7.01
N LEU A 373 15.95 35.15 -7.65
CA LEU A 373 15.91 35.04 -9.11
C LEU A 373 14.66 35.71 -9.70
N MET A 374 13.49 35.50 -9.08
CA MET A 374 12.26 36.14 -9.54
C MET A 374 12.26 37.67 -9.45
N GLN A 375 13.00 38.25 -8.51
CA GLN A 375 13.05 39.71 -8.35
C GLN A 375 13.80 40.36 -9.53
N VAL A 376 14.83 39.69 -10.02
CA VAL A 376 15.73 40.20 -11.07
C VAL A 376 15.33 39.76 -12.48
N SER A 377 14.45 38.76 -12.61
CA SER A 377 13.94 38.30 -13.89
C SER A 377 12.66 39.03 -14.33
N SER A 378 12.51 39.27 -15.63
CA SER A 378 11.32 39.87 -16.25
C SER A 378 10.17 38.85 -16.39
N VAL A 379 9.75 38.26 -15.26
CA VAL A 379 8.66 37.27 -15.25
C VAL A 379 7.30 37.99 -15.24
N ASP A 380 6.35 37.50 -16.03
CA ASP A 380 4.99 38.05 -16.02
C ASP A 380 4.29 37.82 -14.67
N GLY A 381 3.22 38.60 -14.42
CA GLY A 381 2.46 38.51 -13.17
C GLY A 381 1.79 37.16 -12.94
N ALA A 382 1.43 36.45 -14.02
CA ALA A 382 0.76 35.14 -13.94
C ALA A 382 1.72 34.06 -13.41
N THR A 383 2.94 34.03 -13.91
CA THR A 383 4.02 33.13 -13.47
C THR A 383 4.41 33.45 -12.03
N ARG A 384 4.52 34.73 -11.68
CA ARG A 384 4.80 35.18 -10.30
C ARG A 384 3.74 34.67 -9.31
N ASN A 385 2.46 34.79 -9.65
CA ASN A 385 1.37 34.29 -8.81
C ASN A 385 1.43 32.77 -8.66
N ALA A 386 1.63 32.03 -9.76
CA ALA A 386 1.71 30.57 -9.71
C ALA A 386 2.88 30.07 -8.86
N MET A 387 4.02 30.78 -8.87
CA MET A 387 5.16 30.48 -7.99
C MET A 387 4.86 30.77 -6.51
N HIS A 388 4.09 31.81 -6.22
CA HIS A 388 3.63 32.05 -4.85
C HIS A 388 2.75 30.91 -4.34
N ASP A 389 1.87 30.38 -5.20
CA ASP A 389 1.02 29.25 -4.85
C ASP A 389 1.84 27.95 -4.70
N LEU A 390 2.82 27.70 -5.58
CA LEU A 390 3.75 26.57 -5.43
C LEU A 390 4.50 26.63 -4.09
N ARG A 391 5.03 27.80 -3.73
CA ARG A 391 5.74 28.01 -2.46
C ARG A 391 4.82 27.78 -1.26
N ARG A 392 3.56 28.21 -1.34
CA ARG A 392 2.55 27.96 -0.28
C ARG A 392 2.31 26.47 -0.11
N VAL A 393 2.09 25.74 -1.21
CA VAL A 393 1.90 24.27 -1.18
C VAL A 393 3.13 23.60 -0.60
N ARG A 394 4.33 23.87 -1.13
CA ARG A 394 5.59 23.29 -0.63
C ARG A 394 5.80 23.54 0.86
N ASN A 395 5.62 24.77 1.32
CA ASN A 395 5.79 25.11 2.74
C ASN A 395 4.75 24.41 3.61
N ALA A 396 3.48 24.36 3.18
CA ALA A 396 2.44 23.63 3.90
C ALA A 396 2.80 22.14 4.05
N LEU A 397 3.27 21.49 2.98
CA LEU A 397 3.71 20.10 2.99
C LEU A 397 4.93 19.88 3.88
N ALA A 398 5.94 20.75 3.78
CA ALA A 398 7.17 20.67 4.58
C ALA A 398 6.90 20.80 6.09
N HIS A 399 5.85 21.53 6.46
CA HIS A 399 5.40 21.65 7.85
C HIS A 399 4.37 20.59 8.28
N GLY A 400 4.13 19.57 7.45
CA GLY A 400 3.23 18.47 7.78
C GLY A 400 1.74 18.84 7.73
N SER A 401 1.35 19.74 6.83
CA SER A 401 -0.07 19.99 6.57
C SER A 401 -0.68 18.80 5.80
N PRO A 402 -1.94 18.42 6.08
CA PRO A 402 -2.63 17.42 5.28
C PRO A 402 -2.75 17.83 3.80
N VAL A 403 -2.61 16.87 2.90
CA VAL A 403 -2.67 17.13 1.45
C VAL A 403 -4.11 17.09 0.94
N GLY A 404 -4.66 18.26 0.59
CA GLY A 404 -5.94 18.35 -0.11
C GLY A 404 -5.80 18.23 -1.63
N TRP A 405 -6.91 17.95 -2.31
CA TRP A 405 -7.03 17.95 -3.76
C TRP A 405 -6.62 19.28 -4.40
N GLU A 406 -6.94 20.40 -3.75
CA GLU A 406 -6.53 21.75 -4.21
C GLU A 406 -5.01 21.86 -4.38
N ALA A 407 -4.22 21.23 -3.50
CA ALA A 407 -2.76 21.24 -3.60
C ALA A 407 -2.28 20.49 -4.85
N ILE A 408 -2.99 19.43 -5.26
CA ILE A 408 -2.71 18.69 -6.50
C ILE A 408 -3.05 19.56 -7.71
N GLU A 409 -4.21 20.22 -7.71
CA GLU A 409 -4.64 21.09 -8.81
C GLU A 409 -3.70 22.30 -9.01
N ILE A 410 -3.19 22.89 -7.92
CA ILE A 410 -2.20 23.98 -8.00
C ILE A 410 -0.92 23.51 -8.71
N VAL A 411 -0.37 22.37 -8.28
CA VAL A 411 0.88 21.83 -8.85
C VAL A 411 0.67 21.44 -10.32
N GLU A 412 -0.45 20.81 -10.64
CA GLU A 412 -0.78 20.41 -12.01
C GLU A 412 -0.99 21.59 -12.94
N SER A 413 -1.74 22.61 -12.49
CA SER A 413 -1.94 23.81 -13.28
C SER A 413 -0.60 24.51 -13.59
N LEU A 414 0.37 24.44 -12.67
CA LEU A 414 1.70 25.00 -12.91
C LEU A 414 2.53 24.15 -13.88
N GLU A 415 2.50 22.83 -13.77
CA GLU A 415 3.15 21.93 -14.74
C GLU A 415 2.62 22.17 -16.16
N ASP A 416 1.30 22.25 -16.33
CA ASP A 416 0.66 22.48 -17.62
C ASP A 416 1.03 23.84 -18.23
N ARG A 417 1.23 24.87 -17.40
CA ARG A 417 1.67 26.19 -17.85
C ARG A 417 3.13 26.20 -18.29
N LEU A 418 4.00 25.46 -17.61
CA LEU A 418 5.43 25.43 -17.91
C LEU A 418 5.76 24.56 -19.12
N ARG A 419 4.91 23.60 -19.47
CA ARG A 419 5.02 22.80 -20.71
C ARG A 419 4.68 23.57 -21.98
N ARG A 420 3.93 24.68 -21.86
CA ARG A 420 3.55 25.56 -22.98
C ARG A 420 4.58 26.69 -23.11
#